data_AF-A0A8B7P8I8-F1
#
_entry.id   AF-A0A8B7P8I8-F1
#
_cell.length_a   1.000
_cell.length_b   1.000
_cell.length_c   1.000
_cell.angle_alpha   90.00
_cell.angle_beta   90.00
_cell.angle_gamma   90.00
#
_symmetry.space_group_name_H-M   'P 1'
#
loop_
_entity.id
_entity.type
_entity.pdbx_description
1 polymer ?
#
loop_
_entity_poly.entity_id
_entity_poly.type
_entity_poly.pdbx_seq_one_letter_code
_entity_poly.pdbx_strand_id
1 'polypeptide(L)'
;AVAADCPEGYEVVGSKCIHRYTGGYLTYDEAATYCYQNFGRLPVLKDCASFTDVANYVNDGYTTDFNNGYWLGATNGTLTNVWQWSDGAAVQMGAPYWARNAGENLETEPAGGTGQNCAYVERSSGWLFRDNSCPSTFYPFCSRPSVDGELLFCFEALEGNLDSKVERSSSGPQEPDNPGKQNCLELNCAWMYRFSSAWCSDVRRVICEADPI
;
A
#
# COMPACT_ATOMS: atom_id res chain seq x y z
N ALA A 1 17.50 -16.53 -14.45
CA ALA A 1 16.58 -16.12 -13.38
C ALA A 1 15.52 -17.21 -13.27
N VAL A 2 15.38 -17.83 -12.09
CA VAL A 2 14.21 -18.68 -11.82
C VAL A 2 13.05 -17.72 -11.63
N ALA A 3 11.99 -17.87 -12.41
CA ALA A 3 10.80 -17.03 -12.25
C ALA A 3 10.20 -17.32 -10.87
N ALA A 4 9.82 -16.27 -10.14
CA ALA A 4 9.03 -16.42 -8.92
C ALA A 4 7.79 -17.24 -9.27
N ASP A 5 7.59 -18.37 -8.59
CA ASP A 5 6.45 -19.25 -8.79
C ASP A 5 5.48 -19.10 -7.61
N CYS A 6 4.18 -19.14 -7.91
CA CYS A 6 3.12 -19.00 -6.93
C CYS A 6 2.23 -20.24 -6.93
N PRO A 7 1.76 -20.69 -5.75
CA PRO A 7 0.80 -21.79 -5.68
C PRO A 7 -0.45 -21.51 -6.50
N GLU A 8 -1.15 -22.58 -6.91
CA GLU A 8 -2.43 -22.46 -7.61
C GLU A 8 -3.40 -21.54 -6.85
N GLY A 9 -4.02 -20.61 -7.58
CA GLY A 9 -4.92 -19.60 -7.01
C GLY A 9 -4.22 -18.33 -6.50
N TYR A 10 -2.88 -18.25 -6.57
CA TYR A 10 -2.11 -17.04 -6.28
C TYR A 10 -1.44 -16.47 -7.54
N GLU A 11 -1.39 -15.16 -7.61
CA GLU A 11 -0.76 -14.38 -8.68
C GLU A 11 0.56 -13.78 -8.20
N VAL A 12 1.57 -13.75 -9.08
CA VAL A 12 2.87 -13.14 -8.77
C VAL A 12 2.74 -11.62 -8.78
N VAL A 13 3.08 -10.98 -7.66
CA VAL A 13 3.09 -9.53 -7.46
C VAL A 13 4.40 -9.15 -6.77
N GLY A 14 5.39 -8.76 -7.57
CA GLY A 14 6.75 -8.53 -7.08
C GLY A 14 7.34 -9.80 -6.46
N SER A 15 7.81 -9.70 -5.21
CA SER A 15 8.31 -10.83 -4.41
C SER A 15 7.21 -11.57 -3.61
N LYS A 16 5.94 -11.27 -3.86
CA LYS A 16 4.80 -11.88 -3.16
C LYS A 16 3.91 -12.64 -4.12
N CYS A 17 3.24 -13.63 -3.55
CA CYS A 17 2.11 -14.29 -4.15
C CYS A 17 0.84 -13.70 -3.55
N ILE A 18 -0.08 -13.18 -4.37
CA ILE A 18 -1.33 -12.56 -3.91
C ILE A 18 -2.55 -13.34 -4.40
N HIS A 19 -3.51 -13.56 -3.52
CA HIS A 19 -4.80 -14.17 -3.81
C HIS A 19 -5.93 -13.23 -3.40
N ARG A 20 -6.85 -12.90 -4.31
CA ARG A 20 -8.01 -12.06 -4.02
C ARG A 20 -9.21 -12.89 -3.62
N TYR A 21 -9.87 -12.51 -2.53
CA TYR A 21 -11.17 -13.07 -2.20
C TYR A 21 -12.28 -12.39 -3.01
N THR A 22 -13.10 -13.18 -3.71
CA THR A 22 -14.20 -12.69 -4.55
C THR A 22 -15.58 -12.78 -3.90
N GLY A 23 -15.66 -13.24 -2.64
CA GLY A 23 -16.94 -13.45 -1.94
C GLY A 23 -17.45 -12.23 -1.16
N GLY A 24 -16.92 -11.03 -1.44
CA GLY A 24 -17.34 -9.78 -0.80
C GLY A 24 -16.48 -9.33 0.38
N TYR A 25 -17.08 -8.55 1.27
CA TYR A 25 -16.40 -7.94 2.41
C TYR A 25 -16.40 -8.86 3.62
N LEU A 26 -15.29 -8.88 4.37
CA LEU A 26 -15.17 -9.58 5.65
C LEU A 26 -14.66 -8.62 6.71
N THR A 27 -14.96 -8.90 7.98
CA THR A 27 -14.26 -8.27 9.11
C THR A 27 -12.78 -8.64 9.11
N TYR A 28 -11.95 -7.92 9.87
CA TYR A 28 -10.51 -8.20 9.92
C TYR A 28 -10.22 -9.66 10.33
N ASP A 29 -10.88 -10.14 11.38
CA ASP A 29 -10.65 -11.49 11.92
C ASP A 29 -11.11 -12.58 10.95
N GLU A 30 -12.25 -12.38 10.27
CA GLU A 30 -12.73 -13.27 9.22
C GLU A 30 -11.78 -13.29 8.02
N ALA A 31 -11.26 -12.13 7.61
CA ALA A 31 -10.30 -12.01 6.52
C ALA A 31 -8.97 -12.69 6.85
N ALA A 32 -8.45 -12.49 8.07
CA ALA A 32 -7.26 -13.16 8.57
C ALA A 32 -7.45 -14.69 8.61
N THR A 33 -8.61 -15.15 9.09
CA THR A 33 -8.99 -16.57 9.13
C THR A 33 -9.08 -17.16 7.73
N TYR A 34 -9.73 -16.47 6.80
CA TYR A 34 -9.84 -16.88 5.40
C TYR A 34 -8.45 -17.04 4.77
N CYS A 35 -7.56 -16.07 4.96
CA CYS A 35 -6.22 -16.16 4.41
C CYS A 35 -5.43 -17.31 5.01
N TYR A 36 -5.54 -17.55 6.32
CA TYR A 36 -4.91 -18.69 6.96
C TYR A 36 -5.42 -20.03 6.40
N GLN A 37 -6.73 -20.16 6.19
CA GLN A 37 -7.35 -21.35 5.60
C GLN A 37 -6.93 -21.57 4.14
N ASN A 38 -6.58 -20.51 3.41
CA ASN A 38 -6.03 -20.55 2.06
C ASN A 38 -4.49 -20.54 2.05
N PHE A 39 -3.86 -20.97 3.15
CA PHE A 39 -2.41 -21.13 3.29
C PHE A 39 -1.59 -19.84 3.14
N GLY A 40 -2.21 -18.68 3.33
CA GLY A 40 -1.56 -17.37 3.35
C GLY A 40 -1.87 -16.57 4.61
N ARG A 41 -1.65 -15.26 4.51
CA ARG A 41 -1.98 -14.28 5.56
C ARG A 41 -2.34 -12.94 4.94
N LEU A 42 -3.01 -12.08 5.69
CA LEU A 42 -3.18 -10.68 5.26
C LEU A 42 -1.80 -10.04 4.97
N PRO A 43 -1.67 -9.22 3.92
CA PRO A 43 -0.39 -8.72 3.44
C PRO A 43 0.39 -7.86 4.43
N VAL A 44 1.69 -8.11 4.47
CA VAL A 44 2.69 -7.32 5.20
C VAL A 44 3.50 -6.53 4.17
N LEU A 45 3.39 -5.20 4.22
CA LEU A 45 3.95 -4.25 3.26
C LEU A 45 4.95 -3.31 3.95
N LYS A 46 6.07 -3.88 4.40
CA LYS A 46 7.05 -3.17 5.24
C LYS A 46 8.10 -2.39 4.46
N ASP A 47 8.25 -2.69 3.18
CA ASP A 47 9.25 -2.10 2.30
C ASP A 47 8.59 -1.44 1.08
N CYS A 48 9.30 -0.48 0.49
CA CYS A 48 8.80 0.34 -0.61
C CYS A 48 8.38 -0.52 -1.83
N ALA A 49 9.17 -1.54 -2.17
CA ALA A 49 8.87 -2.42 -3.30
C ALA A 49 7.54 -3.16 -3.07
N SER A 50 7.39 -3.83 -1.92
CA SER A 50 6.16 -4.53 -1.57
C SER A 50 4.92 -3.64 -1.54
N PHE A 51 5.08 -2.42 -1.01
CA PHE A 51 4.02 -1.42 -0.99
C PHE A 51 3.61 -1.02 -2.40
N THR A 52 4.58 -0.63 -3.24
CA THR A 52 4.34 -0.18 -4.61
C THR A 52 3.76 -1.29 -5.48
N ASP A 53 4.30 -2.51 -5.41
CA ASP A 53 3.84 -3.66 -6.20
C ASP A 53 2.38 -3.99 -5.87
N VAL A 54 2.04 -4.06 -4.57
CA VAL A 54 0.67 -4.36 -4.13
C VAL A 54 -0.27 -3.19 -4.42
N ALA A 55 0.15 -1.94 -4.19
CA ALA A 55 -0.66 -0.77 -4.51
C ALA A 55 -0.99 -0.73 -6.01
N ASN A 56 -0.03 -1.02 -6.88
CA ASN A 56 -0.24 -1.10 -8.32
C ASN A 56 -1.17 -2.26 -8.69
N TYR A 57 -0.98 -3.43 -8.06
CA TYR A 57 -1.82 -4.59 -8.27
C TYR A 57 -3.29 -4.31 -7.96
N VAL A 58 -3.59 -3.77 -6.77
CA VAL A 58 -4.99 -3.46 -6.38
C VAL A 58 -5.58 -2.24 -7.10
N ASN A 59 -4.74 -1.48 -7.81
CA ASN A 59 -5.12 -0.34 -8.63
C ASN A 59 -5.48 -0.71 -10.08
N ASP A 60 -5.62 -1.99 -10.41
CA ASP A 60 -5.82 -2.53 -11.77
C ASP A 60 -7.09 -2.09 -12.52
N GLY A 61 -7.94 -1.27 -11.89
CA GLY A 61 -9.14 -0.70 -12.52
C GLY A 61 -10.25 -1.71 -12.78
N TYR A 62 -10.14 -2.96 -12.30
CA TYR A 62 -10.94 -4.07 -12.79
C TYR A 62 -12.08 -4.56 -11.91
N THR A 63 -12.41 -3.92 -10.79
CA THR A 63 -13.43 -4.45 -9.88
C THR A 63 -14.43 -3.38 -9.44
N THR A 64 -15.72 -3.71 -9.35
CA THR A 64 -16.73 -2.91 -8.61
C THR A 64 -16.41 -2.78 -7.11
N ASP A 65 -15.32 -3.42 -6.68
CA ASP A 65 -14.86 -3.64 -5.31
C ASP A 65 -13.93 -2.51 -4.83
N PHE A 66 -13.57 -1.57 -5.73
CA PHE A 66 -12.61 -0.49 -5.48
C PHE A 66 -13.06 0.54 -4.42
N ASN A 67 -14.35 0.59 -4.09
CA ASN A 67 -14.91 1.67 -3.27
C ASN A 67 -14.56 1.56 -1.79
N ASN A 68 -14.43 0.34 -1.26
CA ASN A 68 -14.20 0.18 0.18
C ASN A 68 -12.75 -0.15 0.51
N GLY A 69 -11.97 -0.74 -0.41
CA GLY A 69 -10.56 -1.05 -0.16
C GLY A 69 -10.33 -2.42 0.47
N TYR A 70 -9.09 -2.68 0.88
CA TYR A 70 -8.60 -4.00 1.24
C TYR A 70 -7.86 -4.03 2.59
N TRP A 71 -8.06 -5.11 3.35
CA TRP A 71 -7.38 -5.32 4.62
C TRP A 71 -5.88 -5.59 4.46
N LEU A 72 -5.07 -4.98 5.33
CA LEU A 72 -3.65 -5.28 5.50
C LEU A 72 -3.43 -6.09 6.77
N GLY A 73 -2.34 -6.85 6.84
CA GLY A 73 -2.01 -7.67 8.01
C GLY A 73 -1.38 -6.90 9.16
N ALA A 74 -1.83 -5.68 9.43
CA ALA A 74 -1.34 -4.84 10.52
C ALA A 74 -2.47 -4.47 11.49
N THR A 75 -2.17 -4.53 12.79
CA THR A 75 -3.08 -4.12 13.86
C THR A 75 -2.37 -3.33 14.95
N ASN A 76 -3.14 -2.52 15.68
CA ASN A 76 -2.68 -1.86 16.89
C ASN A 76 -3.20 -2.63 18.12
N GLY A 77 -2.36 -3.49 18.68
CA GLY A 77 -2.72 -4.28 19.85
C GLY A 77 -2.87 -3.41 21.11
N THR A 78 -3.91 -3.66 21.89
CA THR A 78 -4.24 -2.91 23.13
C THR A 78 -3.16 -2.98 24.22
N LEU A 79 -2.22 -3.92 24.13
CA LEU A 79 -1.16 -4.12 25.13
C LEU A 79 0.07 -3.24 24.91
N THR A 80 0.37 -2.88 23.66
CA THR A 80 1.59 -2.14 23.30
C THR A 80 1.27 -0.73 22.82
N ASN A 81 0.06 -0.47 22.32
CA ASN A 81 -0.29 0.74 21.57
C ASN A 81 0.69 1.01 20.42
N VAL A 82 1.26 -0.06 19.86
CA VAL A 82 2.19 -0.02 18.74
C VAL A 82 1.58 -0.83 17.61
N TRP A 83 1.53 -0.22 16.42
CA TRP A 83 1.15 -0.90 15.20
C TRP A 83 2.17 -1.98 14.85
N GLN A 84 1.69 -3.21 14.68
CA GLN A 84 2.49 -4.38 14.37
C GLN A 84 1.91 -5.13 13.19
N TRP A 85 2.80 -5.57 12.31
CA TRP A 85 2.50 -6.52 11.26
C TRP A 85 2.27 -7.91 11.88
N SER A 86 1.50 -8.74 11.17
CA SER A 86 1.25 -10.14 11.54
C SER A 86 2.51 -11.02 11.58
N ASP A 87 3.65 -10.55 11.05
CA ASP A 87 4.95 -11.20 11.17
C ASP A 87 5.75 -10.76 12.43
N GLY A 88 5.16 -9.89 13.26
CA GLY A 88 5.75 -9.36 14.49
C GLY A 88 6.61 -8.11 14.29
N ALA A 89 6.86 -7.67 13.06
CA ALA A 89 7.59 -6.44 12.81
C ALA A 89 6.74 -5.20 13.17
N ALA A 90 7.39 -4.16 13.67
CA ALA A 90 6.73 -2.87 13.87
C ALA A 90 6.37 -2.23 12.51
N VAL A 91 5.21 -1.59 12.43
CA VAL A 91 4.80 -0.82 11.26
C VAL A 91 5.54 0.52 11.25
N GLN A 92 6.11 0.90 10.11
CA GLN A 92 6.69 2.24 9.95
C GLN A 92 5.55 3.27 9.92
N MET A 93 5.64 4.26 10.82
CA MET A 93 4.62 5.30 10.96
C MET A 93 4.90 6.50 10.04
N GLY A 94 3.82 7.14 9.57
CA GLY A 94 3.91 8.34 8.74
C GLY A 94 4.25 8.08 7.27
N ALA A 95 4.81 9.10 6.61
CA ALA A 95 5.17 9.02 5.20
C ALA A 95 6.28 7.97 4.94
N PRO A 96 6.28 7.31 3.76
CA PRO A 96 5.38 7.53 2.62
C PRO A 96 4.10 6.69 2.65
N TYR A 97 3.87 5.90 3.69
CA TYR A 97 2.85 4.84 3.64
C TYR A 97 1.48 5.26 4.16
N TRP A 98 1.42 6.04 5.24
CA TRP A 98 0.16 6.40 5.89
C TRP A 98 -0.54 7.58 5.23
N ALA A 99 -1.86 7.48 5.11
CA ALA A 99 -2.72 8.50 4.53
C ALA A 99 -2.76 9.77 5.39
N ARG A 100 -3.16 10.88 4.78
CA ARG A 100 -3.64 12.06 5.50
C ARG A 100 -5.13 12.24 5.32
N ASN A 101 -5.78 12.70 6.38
CA ASN A 101 -7.16 13.14 6.36
C ASN A 101 -7.24 14.52 5.73
N ALA A 102 -7.30 14.56 4.39
CA ALA A 102 -7.53 15.77 3.63
C ALA A 102 -8.95 16.28 3.92
N GLY A 103 -9.07 17.33 4.73
CA GLY A 103 -10.33 17.96 5.12
C GLY A 103 -10.54 18.08 6.63
N GLU A 104 -9.95 17.18 7.42
CA GLU A 104 -10.02 17.17 8.89
C GLU A 104 -8.61 17.35 9.46
N ASN A 105 -8.27 18.57 9.88
CA ASN A 105 -7.04 18.97 10.59
C ASN A 105 -5.69 18.56 9.94
N LEU A 106 -5.68 18.00 8.73
CA LEU A 106 -4.49 17.43 8.07
C LEU A 106 -3.79 16.36 8.91
N GLU A 107 -4.52 15.66 9.77
CA GLU A 107 -3.95 14.59 10.61
C GLU A 107 -3.46 13.44 9.73
N THR A 108 -2.32 12.87 10.11
CA THR A 108 -1.75 11.70 9.44
C THR A 108 -2.24 10.46 10.17
N GLU A 109 -2.72 9.49 9.42
CA GLU A 109 -3.12 8.22 9.98
C GLU A 109 -1.93 7.51 10.63
N PRO A 110 -2.18 6.68 11.66
CA PRO A 110 -3.48 6.36 12.25
C PRO A 110 -3.92 7.41 13.29
N ALA A 111 -5.17 7.87 13.18
CA ALA A 111 -5.74 8.91 14.03
C ALA A 111 -6.91 8.43 14.91
N GLY A 112 -7.40 7.20 14.75
CA GLY A 112 -8.57 6.68 15.47
C GLY A 112 -8.33 6.24 16.92
N GLY A 113 -7.13 6.47 17.47
CA GLY A 113 -6.77 6.16 18.85
C GLY A 113 -6.89 4.68 19.16
N THR A 114 -7.69 4.32 20.18
CA THR A 114 -7.95 2.92 20.57
C THR A 114 -9.19 2.33 19.90
N GLY A 115 -9.91 3.11 19.08
CA GLY A 115 -11.16 2.69 18.42
C GLY A 115 -10.96 2.09 17.04
N GLN A 116 -9.82 2.37 16.40
CA GLN A 116 -9.48 1.92 15.05
C GLN A 116 -8.10 1.27 15.09
N ASN A 117 -8.09 -0.06 15.07
CA ASN A 117 -6.89 -0.84 15.38
C ASN A 117 -6.54 -1.84 14.28
N CYS A 118 -7.15 -1.73 13.10
CA CYS A 118 -6.90 -2.62 11.97
C CYS A 118 -6.58 -1.81 10.70
N ALA A 119 -5.50 -2.16 10.03
CA ALA A 119 -4.99 -1.40 8.89
C ALA A 119 -5.62 -1.85 7.57
N TYR A 120 -5.91 -0.91 6.69
CA TYR A 120 -6.43 -1.18 5.35
C TYR A 120 -5.88 -0.17 4.34
N VAL A 121 -6.09 -0.43 3.05
CA VAL A 121 -5.79 0.49 1.94
C VAL A 121 -7.02 0.71 1.10
N GLU A 122 -7.22 1.94 0.64
CA GLU A 122 -8.38 2.32 -0.16
C GLU A 122 -8.03 3.33 -1.24
N ARG A 123 -8.87 3.34 -2.27
CA ARG A 123 -8.67 4.11 -3.49
C ARG A 123 -8.74 5.62 -3.31
N SER A 124 -9.66 6.11 -2.47
CA SER A 124 -9.82 7.54 -2.13
C SER A 124 -8.57 8.13 -1.50
N SER A 125 -7.74 7.27 -0.91
CA SER A 125 -6.48 7.62 -0.26
C SER A 125 -5.26 7.27 -1.11
N GLY A 126 -5.50 6.97 -2.39
CA GLY A 126 -4.50 6.54 -3.34
C GLY A 126 -3.86 5.18 -3.02
N TRP A 127 -4.44 4.37 -2.13
CA TRP A 127 -3.84 3.14 -1.59
C TRP A 127 -2.79 3.36 -0.49
N LEU A 128 -2.80 4.52 0.17
CA LEU A 128 -2.07 4.73 1.43
C LEU A 128 -2.76 3.98 2.59
N PHE A 129 -1.98 3.64 3.62
CA PHE A 129 -2.45 2.96 4.81
C PHE A 129 -3.40 3.85 5.60
N ARG A 130 -4.47 3.24 6.07
CA ARG A 130 -5.44 3.81 7.01
C ARG A 130 -5.72 2.81 8.12
N ASP A 131 -6.26 3.30 9.22
CA ASP A 131 -6.86 2.48 10.27
C ASP A 131 -8.38 2.56 10.23
N ASN A 132 -9.02 1.46 10.60
CA ASN A 132 -10.44 1.43 10.88
C ASN A 132 -10.72 0.49 12.07
N SER A 133 -11.98 0.51 12.51
CA SER A 133 -12.49 -0.46 13.48
C SER A 133 -12.40 -1.86 12.89
N CYS A 134 -11.82 -2.81 13.62
CA CYS A 134 -11.64 -4.19 13.16
C CYS A 134 -12.95 -4.92 12.76
N PRO A 135 -14.11 -4.64 13.40
CA PRO A 135 -15.42 -5.12 12.96
C PRO A 135 -15.99 -4.47 11.69
N SER A 136 -15.38 -3.40 11.17
CA SER A 136 -15.73 -2.88 9.84
C SER A 136 -15.42 -3.95 8.79
N THR A 137 -16.02 -3.87 7.60
CA THR A 137 -15.85 -4.90 6.57
C THR A 137 -15.14 -4.35 5.33
N PHE A 138 -14.06 -5.00 4.90
CA PHE A 138 -13.26 -4.66 3.72
C PHE A 138 -12.95 -5.92 2.91
N TYR A 139 -12.43 -5.78 1.70
CA TYR A 139 -12.04 -6.95 0.92
C TYR A 139 -10.79 -7.62 1.52
N PRO A 140 -10.82 -8.94 1.73
CA PRO A 140 -9.63 -9.73 2.00
C PRO A 140 -8.80 -9.88 0.72
N PHE A 141 -7.50 -9.81 0.89
CA PHE A 141 -6.57 -10.41 -0.05
C PHE A 141 -5.44 -11.04 0.75
N CYS A 142 -4.96 -12.17 0.26
CA CYS A 142 -4.05 -13.02 0.98
C CYS A 142 -2.70 -12.95 0.30
N SER A 143 -1.65 -12.90 1.11
CA SER A 143 -0.27 -12.91 0.66
C SER A 143 0.45 -14.15 1.14
N ARG A 144 1.40 -14.61 0.33
CA ARG A 144 2.41 -15.60 0.67
C ARG A 144 3.76 -15.12 0.12
N PRO A 145 4.90 -15.49 0.74
CA PRO A 145 6.19 -15.34 0.09
C PRO A 145 6.20 -16.10 -1.24
N SER A 146 6.86 -15.58 -2.28
CA SER A 146 7.16 -16.40 -3.46
C SER A 146 8.04 -17.58 -3.06
N VAL A 147 7.82 -18.74 -3.67
CA VAL A 147 8.75 -19.87 -3.53
C VAL A 147 9.88 -19.66 -4.51
N ASP A 148 10.76 -18.72 -4.19
CA ASP A 148 12.05 -18.67 -4.85
C ASP A 148 12.80 -19.94 -4.40
N GLY A 149 13.25 -20.75 -5.35
CA GLY A 149 13.92 -22.02 -5.10
C GLY A 149 15.22 -21.93 -4.26
N GLU A 150 15.60 -20.76 -3.74
CA GLU A 150 16.63 -20.59 -2.72
C GLU A 150 16.30 -19.41 -1.79
N LEU A 151 16.43 -19.66 -0.48
CA LEU A 151 16.58 -18.63 0.54
C LEU A 151 17.75 -17.71 0.17
N LEU A 152 17.48 -16.50 -0.31
CA LEU A 152 18.47 -15.41 -0.28
C LEU A 152 18.01 -14.29 0.66
N PHE A 153 18.66 -14.25 1.82
CA PHE A 153 18.82 -13.03 2.59
C PHE A 153 19.77 -12.07 1.85
N CYS A 154 19.34 -10.82 1.71
CA CYS A 154 20.11 -9.57 1.54
C CYS A 154 20.95 -9.38 0.25
N PHE A 155 20.59 -8.41 -0.61
CA PHE A 155 21.09 -7.02 -0.64
C PHE A 155 20.46 -6.28 -1.84
N GLU A 156 20.49 -4.95 -1.79
CA GLU A 156 20.00 -4.04 -2.84
C GLU A 156 20.36 -4.46 -4.27
N ALA A 157 19.37 -4.39 -5.15
CA ALA A 157 19.58 -4.18 -6.58
C ALA A 157 18.43 -3.31 -7.10
N LEU A 158 18.68 -1.99 -7.10
CA LEU A 158 18.05 -1.11 -8.07
C LEU A 158 18.57 -1.54 -9.44
N GLU A 159 17.67 -1.98 -10.31
CA GLU A 159 17.64 -1.72 -11.76
C GLU A 159 16.64 -2.67 -12.42
N GLY A 160 15.66 -2.13 -13.17
CA GLY A 160 14.96 -2.95 -14.17
C GLY A 160 13.49 -2.64 -14.46
N ASN A 161 13.28 -1.60 -15.26
CA ASN A 161 12.33 -1.55 -16.39
C ASN A 161 10.80 -1.65 -16.10
N LEU A 162 10.15 -0.49 -16.16
CA LEU A 162 8.69 -0.33 -16.30
C LEU A 162 8.32 -0.38 -17.78
N ASP A 163 7.55 -1.39 -18.18
CA ASP A 163 6.55 -1.21 -19.24
C ASP A 163 5.41 -2.23 -19.14
N SER A 164 4.24 -1.76 -18.70
CA SER A 164 2.95 -2.05 -19.35
C SER A 164 1.83 -1.28 -18.65
N LYS A 165 1.02 -0.63 -19.49
CA LYS A 165 -0.05 0.32 -19.15
C LYS A 165 -1.14 -0.34 -18.30
N VAL A 166 -1.56 0.36 -17.24
CA VAL A 166 -2.82 0.11 -16.52
C VAL A 166 -3.52 1.44 -16.30
N GLU A 167 -4.66 1.63 -16.97
CA GLU A 167 -5.48 2.84 -16.87
C GLU A 167 -6.56 2.70 -15.78
N ARG A 168 -6.19 3.19 -14.59
CA ARG A 168 -6.84 4.15 -13.68
C ARG A 168 -8.37 4.21 -13.54
N SER A 169 -8.80 4.32 -12.29
CA SER A 169 -9.52 5.51 -11.82
C SER A 169 -9.12 5.77 -10.33
N SER A 170 -9.54 6.87 -9.71
CA SER A 170 -8.66 7.57 -8.76
C SER A 170 -8.98 9.05 -8.68
N SER A 171 -10.26 9.46 -8.82
CA SER A 171 -10.78 10.85 -8.86
C SER A 171 -9.78 11.96 -9.26
N GLY A 172 -9.07 11.73 -10.38
CA GLY A 172 -7.99 12.57 -10.89
C GLY A 172 -7.12 11.78 -11.88
N PRO A 173 -6.54 12.41 -12.90
CA PRO A 173 -5.49 11.78 -13.69
C PRO A 173 -4.30 11.46 -12.78
N GLN A 174 -3.73 10.27 -12.89
CA GLN A 174 -2.50 9.94 -12.18
C GLN A 174 -1.29 10.71 -12.74
N GLU A 175 -0.53 11.25 -11.81
CA GLU A 175 0.65 12.06 -12.06
C GLU A 175 1.87 11.18 -12.41
N PRO A 176 2.87 11.73 -13.14
CA PRO A 176 2.82 13.01 -13.85
C PRO A 176 1.88 12.93 -15.07
N ASP A 177 0.97 13.89 -15.21
CA ASP A 177 -0.09 13.85 -16.24
C ASP A 177 0.07 14.90 -17.36
N ASN A 178 1.02 15.85 -17.21
CA ASN A 178 1.24 16.98 -18.12
C ASN A 178 2.68 17.03 -18.70
N PRO A 179 3.12 16.01 -19.46
CA PRO A 179 4.48 15.92 -19.98
C PRO A 179 4.80 17.10 -20.91
N GLY A 180 5.99 17.69 -20.75
CA GLY A 180 6.47 18.81 -21.54
C GLY A 180 5.94 20.18 -21.08
N LYS A 181 5.00 20.22 -20.12
CA LYS A 181 4.45 21.45 -19.53
C LYS A 181 4.83 21.56 -18.05
N GLN A 182 4.45 20.55 -17.27
CA GLN A 182 4.75 20.47 -15.84
C GLN A 182 5.88 19.48 -15.63
N ASN A 183 7.12 19.98 -15.71
CA ASN A 183 8.32 19.13 -15.67
C ASN A 183 9.07 19.22 -14.34
N CYS A 184 8.50 19.88 -13.32
CA CYS A 184 9.07 19.92 -11.98
C CYS A 184 8.28 19.03 -11.03
N LEU A 185 8.99 18.28 -10.19
CA LEU A 185 8.42 17.38 -9.18
C LEU A 185 8.09 18.17 -7.92
N GLU A 186 6.88 17.99 -7.38
CA GLU A 186 6.50 18.56 -6.08
C GLU A 186 5.99 17.50 -5.11
N LEU A 187 6.07 17.82 -3.82
CA LEU A 187 5.41 17.12 -2.71
C LEU A 187 4.34 18.04 -2.14
N ASN A 188 3.07 17.67 -2.32
CA ASN A 188 1.95 18.54 -2.01
C ASN A 188 0.99 17.89 -1.00
N CYS A 189 0.56 18.65 0.02
CA CYS A 189 -0.39 18.15 1.02
C CYS A 189 -1.79 17.87 0.44
N ALA A 190 -2.20 18.60 -0.61
CA ALA A 190 -3.46 18.34 -1.33
C ALA A 190 -3.44 16.97 -2.02
N TRP A 191 -2.26 16.48 -2.37
CA TRP A 191 -2.02 15.15 -2.95
C TRP A 191 -1.47 14.15 -1.93
N MET A 192 -1.76 14.38 -0.64
CA MET A 192 -1.35 13.49 0.46
C MET A 192 0.17 13.22 0.49
N TYR A 193 0.98 14.22 0.11
CA TYR A 193 2.44 14.15 0.02
C TYR A 193 2.96 13.08 -0.94
N ARG A 194 2.17 12.76 -1.98
CA ARG A 194 2.65 12.03 -3.14
C ARG A 194 3.38 12.98 -4.09
N PHE A 195 4.28 12.39 -4.87
CA PHE A 195 4.89 13.10 -5.98
C PHE A 195 3.82 13.46 -7.02
N SER A 196 3.78 14.74 -7.39
CA SER A 196 2.96 15.26 -8.48
C SER A 196 3.78 16.17 -9.38
N SER A 197 3.31 16.39 -10.61
CA SER A 197 3.95 17.33 -11.53
C SER A 197 3.47 18.76 -11.30
N ALA A 198 4.37 19.74 -11.48
CA ALA A 198 4.10 21.16 -11.36
C ALA A 198 4.87 21.99 -12.40
N TRP A 199 4.43 23.24 -12.59
CA TRP A 199 5.18 24.20 -13.39
C TRP A 199 6.43 24.62 -12.62
N CYS A 200 7.58 24.60 -13.27
CA CYS A 200 8.84 25.01 -12.64
C CYS A 200 8.87 26.50 -12.23
N SER A 201 7.97 27.31 -12.79
CA SER A 201 7.79 28.72 -12.42
C SER A 201 6.99 28.91 -11.13
N ASP A 202 6.34 27.86 -10.63
CA ASP A 202 5.54 27.96 -9.41
C ASP A 202 6.43 28.17 -8.19
N VAL A 203 6.08 29.17 -7.38
CA VAL A 203 6.78 29.40 -6.11
C VAL A 203 6.38 28.28 -5.14
N ARG A 204 7.40 27.54 -4.66
CA ARG A 204 7.26 26.43 -3.71
C ARG A 204 8.30 26.55 -2.60
N ARG A 205 8.04 25.89 -1.47
CA ARG A 205 9.05 25.68 -0.43
C ARG A 205 10.00 24.58 -0.90
N VAL A 206 11.29 24.74 -0.65
CA VAL A 206 12.33 23.82 -1.11
C VAL A 206 12.79 22.90 0.02
N ILE A 207 13.13 21.66 -0.34
CA ILE A 207 13.90 20.73 0.49
C ILE A 207 15.27 20.64 -0.17
N CYS A 208 16.33 20.91 0.58
CA CYS A 208 17.70 20.77 0.09
C CYS A 208 18.32 19.51 0.69
N GLU A 209 18.93 18.67 -0.14
CA GLU A 209 19.69 17.50 0.27
C GLU A 209 21.20 17.81 0.18
N ALA A 210 21.97 17.24 1.10
CA ALA A 210 23.43 17.25 1.07
C ALA A 210 23.93 15.84 1.37
N ASP A 211 25.03 15.44 0.74
CA ASP A 211 25.63 14.13 0.95
C ASP A 211 26.12 13.97 2.40
N PRO A 212 25.94 12.80 3.03
CA PRO A 212 26.53 12.53 4.34
C PRO A 212 28.07 12.56 4.25
N ILE A 213 28.70 13.17 5.26
CA ILE A 213 30.17 13.26 5.40
C ILE A 213 30.73 11.93 5.91
#